data_AF-A0A2P8E2W0-F1
#
_entry.id   AF-A0A2P8E2W0-F1
#
_cell.length_a   1.000
_cell.length_b   1.000
_cell.length_c   1.000
_cell.angle_alpha   90.00
_cell.angle_beta   90.00
_cell.angle_gamma   90.00
#
_symmetry.space_group_name_H-M   'P 1'
#
loop_
_entity.id
_entity.type
_entity.pdbx_description
1 polymer ?
#
loop_
_entity_poly.entity_id
_entity_poly.type
_entity_poly.pdbx_seq_one_letter_code
_entity_poly.pdbx_strand_id
1 'polypeptide(L)'
;MHYENKQKNKQKNKQKNKQKNKQKNKQKNKQKNKHLLFKCFVIGLMLSVAISANTDFYFLGTCNGMTLPSSIRPALTAMGMQSNGSVSTFNPNLLRNEFSQGYPAIFYGYDNVFTEWHIWTSDGYRRHNYKSYNCDTDGCVEWHYSWFYMNWGWNSGANAWYASGMFQPNGSNSNYNNNLRMIIGIR
;
A
#
# COMPACT_ATOMS: atom_id res chain seq x y z
N MET A 1 28.08 -62.54 11.05
CA MET A 1 26.97 -61.87 10.34
C MET A 1 26.36 -60.65 11.06
N HIS A 2 26.26 -60.59 12.39
CA HIS A 2 25.56 -59.49 13.07
C HIS A 2 26.33 -58.13 13.10
N TYR A 3 27.67 -58.17 13.09
CA TYR A 3 28.52 -56.96 13.11
C TYR A 3 28.57 -56.18 11.79
N GLU A 4 28.57 -56.88 10.64
CA GLU A 4 28.58 -56.23 9.31
C GLU A 4 27.30 -55.46 9.02
N ASN A 5 26.15 -55.95 9.50
CA ASN A 5 24.86 -55.26 9.34
C ASN A 5 24.80 -53.95 10.13
N LYS A 6 25.42 -53.89 11.32
CA LYS A 6 25.53 -52.65 12.10
C LYS A 6 26.42 -51.60 11.41
N GLN A 7 27.54 -52.02 10.84
CA GLN A 7 28.46 -51.13 10.12
C GLN A 7 27.81 -50.55 8.83
N LYS A 8 27.15 -51.39 8.04
CA LYS A 8 26.41 -50.97 6.84
C LYS A 8 25.26 -50.00 7.17
N ASN A 9 24.50 -50.23 8.24
CA ASN A 9 23.43 -49.31 8.67
C ASN A 9 23.97 -47.94 9.12
N LYS A 10 25.11 -47.91 9.81
CA LYS A 10 25.74 -46.66 10.27
C LYS A 10 26.24 -45.82 9.08
N GLN A 11 26.84 -46.45 8.06
CA GLN A 11 27.26 -45.78 6.83
C GLN A 11 26.05 -45.26 6.01
N LYS A 12 24.99 -46.08 5.88
CA LYS A 12 23.75 -45.70 5.16
C LYS A 12 23.05 -44.51 5.82
N ASN A 13 22.99 -44.47 7.16
CA ASN A 13 22.45 -43.31 7.90
C ASN A 13 23.31 -42.05 7.75
N LYS A 14 24.64 -42.17 7.73
CA LYS A 14 25.55 -41.04 7.51
C LYS A 14 25.39 -40.45 6.11
N GLN A 15 25.25 -41.29 5.07
CA GLN A 15 24.97 -40.85 3.69
C GLN A 15 23.59 -40.19 3.57
N LYS A 16 22.55 -40.76 4.18
CA LYS A 16 21.18 -40.21 4.17
C LYS A 16 21.11 -38.84 4.86
N ASN A 17 21.81 -38.66 5.98
CA ASN A 17 21.90 -37.36 6.67
C ASN A 17 22.67 -36.32 5.85
N LYS A 18 23.76 -36.71 5.17
CA LYS A 18 24.52 -35.81 4.29
C LYS A 18 23.68 -35.34 3.09
N GLN A 19 22.90 -36.24 2.48
CA GLN A 19 21.98 -35.90 1.39
C GLN A 19 20.83 -34.98 1.86
N LYS A 20 20.20 -35.27 3.01
CA LYS A 20 19.16 -34.40 3.59
C LYS A 20 19.68 -32.98 3.89
N ASN A 21 20.88 -32.87 4.46
CA ASN A 21 21.47 -31.55 4.75
C ASN A 21 21.81 -30.78 3.47
N LYS A 22 22.30 -31.45 2.42
CA LYS A 22 22.55 -30.83 1.11
C LYS A 22 21.26 -30.32 0.46
N GLN A 23 20.16 -31.09 0.53
CA GLN A 23 18.85 -30.66 0.02
C GLN A 23 18.28 -29.47 0.82
N LYS A 24 18.34 -29.49 2.16
CA LYS A 24 17.91 -28.37 3.00
C LYS A 24 18.69 -27.09 2.71
N ASN A 25 20.02 -27.17 2.55
CA ASN A 25 20.83 -26.00 2.21
C ASN A 25 20.51 -25.45 0.81
N LYS A 26 20.26 -26.33 -0.17
CA LYS A 26 19.84 -25.92 -1.53
C LYS A 26 18.48 -25.21 -1.51
N GLN A 27 17.52 -25.70 -0.72
CA GLN A 27 16.20 -25.04 -0.56
C GLN A 27 16.33 -23.68 0.15
N LYS A 28 17.09 -23.59 1.25
CA LYS A 28 17.35 -22.32 1.94
C LYS A 28 18.01 -21.28 1.02
N ASN A 29 19.01 -21.67 0.24
CA ASN A 29 19.66 -20.76 -0.71
C ASN A 29 18.71 -20.33 -1.84
N LYS A 30 17.86 -21.24 -2.36
CA LYS A 30 16.83 -20.89 -3.34
C LYS A 30 15.83 -19.88 -2.78
N GLN A 31 15.42 -20.02 -1.52
CA GLN A 31 14.51 -19.09 -0.86
C GLN A 31 15.16 -17.73 -0.59
N LYS A 32 16.42 -17.71 -0.14
CA LYS A 32 17.21 -16.47 0.01
C LYS A 32 17.37 -15.73 -1.31
N ASN A 33 17.72 -16.43 -2.39
CA ASN A 33 17.89 -15.82 -3.71
C ASN A 33 16.57 -15.27 -4.26
N LYS A 34 15.45 -15.99 -4.07
CA LYS A 34 14.12 -15.47 -4.41
C LYS A 34 13.78 -14.19 -3.64
N HIS A 35 14.07 -14.17 -2.34
CA HIS A 35 13.83 -12.99 -1.51
C HIS A 35 14.71 -11.80 -1.92
N LEU A 36 15.97 -12.03 -2.26
CA LEU A 36 16.89 -11.00 -2.74
C LEU A 36 16.44 -10.42 -4.08
N LEU A 37 16.08 -11.28 -5.04
CA LEU A 37 15.55 -10.85 -6.34
C LEU A 37 14.29 -10.01 -6.18
N PHE A 38 13.38 -10.41 -5.29
CA PHE A 38 12.17 -9.64 -5.00
C PHE A 38 12.48 -8.26 -4.42
N LYS A 39 13.44 -8.15 -3.49
CA LYS A 39 13.88 -6.87 -2.94
C LYS A 39 14.47 -5.95 -4.02
N CYS A 40 15.35 -6.47 -4.88
CA CYS A 40 15.94 -5.70 -5.96
C CYS A 40 14.87 -5.20 -6.96
N PHE A 41 13.88 -6.04 -7.27
CA PHE A 41 12.77 -5.66 -8.13
C PHE A 41 11.94 -4.51 -7.54
N VAL A 42 11.54 -4.61 -6.26
CA VAL A 42 10.77 -3.55 -5.60
C VAL A 42 11.56 -2.25 -5.51
N ILE A 43 12.84 -2.32 -5.15
CA ILE A 43 13.70 -1.12 -5.09
C ILE A 43 13.83 -0.48 -6.46
N GLY A 44 14.05 -1.29 -7.51
CA GLY A 44 14.13 -0.80 -8.89
C GLY A 44 12.84 -0.11 -9.32
N LEU A 45 11.68 -0.73 -9.03
CA LEU A 45 10.38 -0.13 -9.34
C LEU A 45 10.18 1.22 -8.63
N MET A 46 10.46 1.29 -7.32
CA MET A 46 10.30 2.54 -6.56
C MET A 46 11.21 3.64 -7.08
N LEU A 47 12.45 3.31 -7.44
CA LEU A 47 13.39 4.27 -8.02
C LEU A 47 12.91 4.76 -9.40
N SER A 48 12.45 3.85 -10.27
CA SER A 48 11.90 4.22 -11.58
C SER A 48 10.71 5.16 -11.45
N VAL A 49 9.75 4.84 -10.56
CA VAL A 49 8.58 5.69 -10.31
C VAL A 49 9.02 7.06 -9.79
N ALA A 50 9.95 7.10 -8.84
CA ALA A 50 10.43 8.36 -8.27
C ALA A 50 11.13 9.25 -9.31
N ILE A 51 11.95 8.67 -10.19
CA ILE A 51 12.58 9.38 -11.31
C ILE A 51 11.52 9.88 -12.29
N SER A 52 10.56 9.02 -12.70
CA SER A 52 9.48 9.41 -13.61
C SER A 52 8.59 10.52 -13.04
N ALA A 53 8.48 10.61 -11.71
CA ALA A 53 7.72 11.65 -11.01
C ALA A 53 8.56 12.89 -10.67
N ASN A 54 9.78 13.01 -11.18
CA ASN A 54 10.70 14.12 -10.86
C ASN A 54 10.81 14.36 -9.35
N THR A 55 10.95 13.28 -8.59
CA THR A 55 11.06 13.38 -7.13
C THR A 55 12.35 14.07 -6.75
N ASP A 56 12.24 15.13 -5.95
CA ASP A 56 13.38 15.78 -5.33
C ASP A 56 13.85 14.91 -4.15
N PHE A 57 14.99 14.26 -4.34
CA PHE A 57 15.62 13.47 -3.30
C PHE A 57 16.45 14.38 -2.40
N TYR A 58 16.49 14.06 -1.11
CA TYR A 58 17.13 14.91 -0.11
C TYR A 58 16.46 16.26 0.06
N PHE A 59 15.14 16.29 -0.07
CA PHE A 59 14.34 17.50 0.06
C PHE A 59 14.67 18.20 1.39
N LEU A 60 15.02 19.49 1.30
CA LEU A 60 15.46 20.32 2.43
C LEU A 60 16.65 19.73 3.24
N GLY A 61 17.54 18.98 2.60
CA GLY A 61 18.70 18.36 3.25
C GLY A 61 18.35 17.18 4.16
N THR A 62 17.12 16.67 4.09
CA THR A 62 16.68 15.50 4.86
C THR A 62 16.93 14.20 4.08
N CYS A 63 16.52 13.04 4.61
CA CYS A 63 16.47 11.79 3.83
C CYS A 63 15.12 11.58 3.12
N ASN A 64 14.26 12.60 3.08
CA ASN A 64 12.95 12.50 2.47
C ASN A 64 13.01 12.80 0.97
N GLY A 65 12.09 12.18 0.23
CA GLY A 65 11.78 12.54 -1.15
C GLY A 65 10.53 13.39 -1.20
N MET A 66 10.50 14.38 -2.10
CA MET A 66 9.33 15.22 -2.33
C MET A 66 8.91 15.13 -3.80
N THR A 67 7.63 14.83 -4.02
CA THR A 67 7.03 14.78 -5.35
C THR A 67 5.90 15.79 -5.41
N LEU A 68 5.91 16.64 -6.43
CA LEU A 68 4.80 17.56 -6.68
C LEU A 68 3.58 16.79 -7.22
N PRO A 69 2.35 17.10 -6.79
CA PRO A 69 1.14 16.45 -7.31
C PRO A 69 0.99 16.52 -8.83
N SER A 70 1.47 17.60 -9.45
CA SER A 70 1.47 17.78 -10.91
C SER A 70 2.32 16.75 -11.66
N SER A 71 3.34 16.19 -11.00
CA SER A 71 4.25 15.20 -11.60
C SER A 71 3.70 13.77 -11.55
N ILE A 72 2.67 13.49 -10.75
CA ILE A 72 2.15 12.12 -10.56
C ILE A 72 1.56 11.57 -11.88
N ARG A 73 0.71 12.34 -12.56
CA ARG A 73 0.06 11.87 -13.79
C ARG A 73 1.03 11.66 -14.96
N PRO A 74 1.97 12.58 -15.25
CA PRO A 74 3.05 12.32 -16.20
C PRO A 74 3.86 11.06 -15.86
N ALA A 75 4.15 10.82 -14.58
CA ALA A 75 4.86 9.62 -14.16
C ALA A 75 4.08 8.34 -14.46
N LEU A 76 2.76 8.32 -14.20
CA LEU A 76 1.90 7.18 -14.55
C LEU A 76 1.95 6.89 -16.07
N THR A 77 1.91 7.92 -16.91
CA THR A 77 2.08 7.75 -18.36
C THR A 77 3.45 7.20 -18.72
N ALA A 78 4.53 7.74 -18.13
CA ALA A 78 5.89 7.26 -18.37
C ALA A 78 6.09 5.79 -17.91
N MET A 79 5.37 5.37 -16.88
CA MET A 79 5.34 3.99 -16.38
C MET A 79 4.47 3.04 -17.23
N GLY A 80 3.85 3.55 -18.30
CA GLY A 80 3.09 2.74 -19.26
C GLY A 80 1.63 2.49 -18.86
N MET A 81 1.07 3.26 -17.93
CA MET A 81 -0.35 3.18 -17.59
C MET A 81 -1.21 3.59 -18.79
N GLN A 82 -2.25 2.80 -19.09
CA GLN A 82 -3.22 3.06 -20.16
C GLN A 82 -4.01 4.34 -19.91
N SER A 83 -4.27 4.65 -18.64
CA SER A 83 -4.85 5.92 -18.21
C SER A 83 -4.10 6.45 -17.01
N ASN A 84 -3.64 7.70 -17.10
CA ASN A 84 -3.02 8.42 -15.98
C ASN A 84 -4.05 9.07 -15.05
N GLY A 85 -5.33 8.78 -15.25
CA GLY A 85 -6.44 9.26 -14.44
C GLY A 85 -6.74 10.75 -14.61
N SER A 86 -7.69 11.22 -13.82
CA SER A 86 -8.13 12.60 -13.74
C SER A 86 -8.11 13.09 -12.30
N VAL A 87 -7.72 14.35 -12.12
CA VAL A 87 -7.74 15.02 -10.83
C VAL A 87 -9.17 15.45 -10.52
N SER A 88 -9.64 15.17 -9.31
CA SER A 88 -10.93 15.63 -8.80
C SER A 88 -10.77 16.15 -7.36
N THR A 89 -11.66 17.05 -6.94
CA THR A 89 -11.89 17.25 -5.50
C THR A 89 -12.38 15.94 -4.89
N PHE A 90 -12.15 15.75 -3.60
CA PHE A 90 -12.67 14.55 -2.94
C PHE A 90 -14.19 14.41 -3.13
N ASN A 91 -14.59 13.30 -3.76
CA ASN A 91 -15.99 12.96 -4.00
C ASN A 91 -16.20 11.48 -3.67
N PRO A 92 -16.90 11.17 -2.56
CA PRO A 92 -17.06 9.80 -2.09
C PRO A 92 -17.87 8.93 -3.06
N ASN A 93 -18.76 9.52 -3.87
CA ASN A 93 -19.55 8.76 -4.84
C ASN A 93 -18.69 8.31 -6.02
N LEU A 94 -17.88 9.20 -6.58
CA LEU A 94 -16.94 8.87 -7.66
C LEU A 94 -15.92 7.83 -7.19
N LEU A 95 -15.40 8.00 -5.98
CA LEU A 95 -14.42 7.07 -5.42
C LEU A 95 -14.99 5.66 -5.21
N ARG A 96 -16.23 5.53 -4.71
CA ARG A 96 -16.90 4.23 -4.61
C ARG A 96 -17.08 3.57 -5.98
N ASN A 97 -17.38 4.35 -7.01
CA ASN A 97 -17.52 3.81 -8.37
C ASN A 97 -16.19 3.26 -8.90
N GLU A 98 -15.06 3.93 -8.63
CA GLU A 98 -13.72 3.39 -8.96
C GLU A 98 -13.44 2.08 -8.23
N PHE A 99 -13.69 2.04 -6.92
CA PHE A 99 -13.45 0.84 -6.12
C PHE A 99 -14.37 -0.32 -6.49
N SER A 100 -15.60 -0.06 -6.91
CA SER A 100 -16.51 -1.11 -7.41
C SER A 100 -15.98 -1.81 -8.67
N GLN A 101 -15.06 -1.16 -9.40
CA GLN A 101 -14.40 -1.70 -10.58
C GLN A 101 -12.98 -2.22 -10.28
N GLY A 102 -12.54 -2.20 -9.02
CA GLY A 102 -11.23 -2.69 -8.59
C GLY A 102 -10.08 -1.71 -8.81
N TYR A 103 -10.35 -0.41 -8.97
CA TYR A 103 -9.31 0.57 -9.27
C TYR A 103 -8.97 1.45 -8.06
N PRO A 104 -7.70 1.50 -7.64
CA PRO A 104 -7.27 2.35 -6.54
C PRO A 104 -7.25 3.83 -6.96
N ALA A 105 -7.21 4.71 -5.97
CA ALA A 105 -7.02 6.14 -6.15
C ALA A 105 -5.75 6.61 -5.45
N ILE A 106 -5.10 7.62 -6.02
CA ILE A 106 -4.02 8.37 -5.38
C ILE A 106 -4.62 9.63 -4.79
N PHE A 107 -4.26 9.96 -3.56
CA PHE A 107 -4.69 11.15 -2.86
C PHE A 107 -3.52 12.08 -2.62
N TYR A 108 -3.82 13.37 -2.56
CA TYR A 108 -2.89 14.35 -2.03
C TYR A 108 -3.64 15.50 -1.37
N GLY A 109 -3.00 16.09 -0.38
CA GLY A 109 -3.49 17.20 0.39
C GLY A 109 -2.39 17.71 1.30
N TYR A 110 -2.68 18.76 2.05
CA TYR A 110 -1.74 19.32 3.01
C TYR A 110 -2.43 19.71 4.30
N ASP A 111 -1.64 19.84 5.36
CA ASP A 111 -2.03 20.58 6.56
C ASP A 111 -1.46 22.00 6.47
N ASN A 112 -0.14 22.11 6.25
CA ASN A 112 0.60 23.33 5.97
C ASN A 112 1.13 23.36 4.52
N VAL A 113 0.79 24.41 3.77
CA VAL A 113 1.13 24.58 2.35
C VAL A 113 2.64 24.62 2.05
N PHE A 114 3.50 24.83 3.03
CA PHE A 114 4.95 24.91 2.82
C PHE A 114 5.73 23.71 3.35
N THR A 115 5.21 23.01 4.36
CA THR A 115 5.99 22.01 5.10
C THR A 115 5.30 20.66 5.28
N GLU A 116 3.99 20.57 5.06
CA GLU A 116 3.21 19.37 5.41
C GLU A 116 2.23 18.98 4.30
N TRP A 117 2.79 18.62 3.15
CA TRP A 117 2.07 17.91 2.08
C TRP A 117 2.23 16.41 2.24
N HIS A 118 1.21 15.66 1.85
CA HIS A 118 1.30 14.21 1.79
C HIS A 118 0.61 13.65 0.55
N ILE A 119 1.14 12.53 0.06
CA ILE A 119 0.56 11.75 -1.04
C ILE A 119 0.35 10.34 -0.50
N TRP A 120 -0.85 9.80 -0.67
CA TRP A 120 -1.20 8.46 -0.19
C TRP A 120 -2.11 7.75 -1.18
N THR A 121 -2.47 6.50 -0.90
CA THR A 121 -3.41 5.75 -1.74
C THR A 121 -4.62 5.29 -0.97
N SER A 122 -5.69 5.02 -1.70
CA SER A 122 -6.89 4.36 -1.19
C SER A 122 -7.32 3.29 -2.18
N ASP A 123 -7.67 2.11 -1.68
CA ASP A 123 -7.95 0.92 -2.49
C ASP A 123 -9.20 0.16 -2.01
N GLY A 124 -10.03 0.77 -1.17
CA GLY A 124 -11.26 0.12 -0.71
C GLY A 124 -12.27 1.05 -0.06
N TYR A 125 -13.55 0.65 -0.12
CA TYR A 125 -14.64 1.27 0.63
C TYR A 125 -15.43 0.25 1.44
N ARG A 126 -16.03 0.71 2.54
CA ARG A 126 -17.06 0.02 3.31
C ARG A 126 -18.16 0.99 3.68
N ARG A 127 -19.38 0.48 3.82
CA ARG A 127 -20.54 1.25 4.25
C ARG A 127 -21.07 0.66 5.54
N HIS A 128 -21.26 1.49 6.55
CA HIS A 128 -21.98 1.12 7.76
C HIS A 128 -23.36 1.77 7.70
N ASN A 129 -24.41 0.96 7.80
CA ASN A 129 -25.79 1.42 7.85
C ASN A 129 -26.24 1.45 9.31
N TYR A 130 -26.87 2.55 9.69
CA TYR A 130 -27.40 2.79 11.02
C TYR A 130 -28.89 2.99 10.92
N LYS A 131 -29.61 2.47 11.90
CA LYS A 131 -31.05 2.66 12.05
C LYS A 131 -31.31 3.01 13.50
N SER A 132 -32.14 4.02 13.75
CA SER A 132 -32.67 4.28 15.08
C SER A 132 -34.15 4.61 14.99
N TYR A 133 -34.85 4.38 16.09
CA TYR A 133 -36.20 4.90 16.26
C TYR A 133 -36.10 6.35 16.72
N ASN A 134 -36.79 7.26 16.03
CA ASN A 134 -36.96 8.64 16.45
C ASN A 134 -38.32 8.77 17.13
N CYS A 135 -38.30 8.97 18.46
CA CYS A 135 -39.50 9.13 19.27
C CYS A 135 -40.25 10.43 18.97
N ASP A 136 -39.57 11.46 18.46
CA ASP A 136 -40.19 12.77 18.19
C ASP A 136 -41.01 12.76 16.89
N THR A 137 -40.60 11.95 15.92
CA THR A 137 -41.27 11.80 14.62
C THR A 137 -42.03 10.49 14.48
N ASP A 138 -42.10 9.70 15.56
CA ASP A 138 -42.70 8.35 15.62
C ASP A 138 -42.29 7.47 14.42
N GLY A 139 -40.98 7.40 14.14
CA GLY A 139 -40.51 6.79 12.89
C GLY A 139 -39.08 6.26 12.93
N CYS A 140 -38.80 5.28 12.06
CA CYS A 140 -37.45 4.76 11.86
C CYS A 140 -36.65 5.71 10.97
N VAL A 141 -35.52 6.19 11.48
CA VAL A 141 -34.54 6.96 10.72
C VAL A 141 -33.37 6.06 10.33
N GLU A 142 -32.97 6.11 9.07
CA GLU A 142 -31.83 5.35 8.54
C GLU A 142 -30.78 6.30 7.96
N TRP A 143 -29.52 6.10 8.32
CA TRP A 143 -28.38 6.82 7.73
C TRP A 143 -27.21 5.88 7.51
N HIS A 144 -26.20 6.36 6.80
CA HIS A 144 -25.04 5.54 6.50
C HIS A 144 -23.76 6.37 6.45
N TYR A 145 -22.66 5.77 6.89
CA TYR A 145 -21.32 6.33 6.75
C TYR A 145 -20.50 5.53 5.74
N SER A 146 -19.86 6.24 4.82
CA SER A 146 -18.85 5.67 3.91
C SER A 146 -17.47 5.78 4.57
N TRP A 147 -16.77 4.66 4.62
CA TRP A 147 -15.42 4.52 5.12
C TRP A 147 -14.51 4.11 3.98
N PHE A 148 -13.32 4.69 3.92
CA PHE A 148 -12.34 4.42 2.87
C PHE A 148 -11.04 3.93 3.50
N TYR A 149 -10.48 2.86 2.96
CA TYR A 149 -9.20 2.35 3.45
C TYR A 149 -8.07 3.21 2.89
N MET A 150 -7.24 3.75 3.78
CA MET A 150 -6.12 4.61 3.40
C MET A 150 -4.81 3.88 3.66
N ASN A 151 -3.93 3.89 2.67
CA ASN A 151 -2.55 3.46 2.78
C ASN A 151 -1.62 4.66 2.71
N TRP A 152 -1.07 5.04 3.86
CA TRP A 152 -0.28 6.26 4.03
C TRP A 152 1.17 6.14 3.52
N GLY A 153 1.60 4.95 3.10
CA GLY A 153 2.97 4.73 2.63
C GLY A 153 4.03 4.63 3.74
N TRP A 154 3.62 4.61 5.01
CA TRP A 154 4.52 4.53 6.18
C TRP A 154 4.61 3.13 6.78
N ASN A 155 4.85 2.11 5.94
CA ASN A 155 4.98 0.72 6.38
C ASN A 155 3.79 0.24 7.25
N SER A 156 2.58 0.59 6.84
CA SER A 156 1.32 0.32 7.54
C SER A 156 1.07 1.06 8.87
N GLY A 157 1.96 1.98 9.27
CA GLY A 157 1.90 2.65 10.57
C GLY A 157 0.62 3.44 10.85
N ALA A 158 -0.14 3.83 9.82
CA ALA A 158 -1.43 4.53 9.95
C ALA A 158 -2.52 3.95 9.03
N ASN A 159 -2.30 2.77 8.45
CA ASN A 159 -3.23 2.22 7.47
C ASN A 159 -4.52 1.75 8.16
N ALA A 160 -5.65 2.33 7.79
CA ALA A 160 -6.93 2.09 8.46
C ALA A 160 -8.12 2.53 7.60
N TRP A 161 -9.32 2.32 8.14
CA TRP A 161 -10.57 2.84 7.59
C TRP A 161 -10.82 4.24 8.13
N TYR A 162 -10.91 5.22 7.24
CA TYR A 162 -11.18 6.61 7.58
C TYR A 162 -12.57 7.02 7.09
N ALA A 163 -13.27 7.80 7.89
CA ALA A 163 -14.55 8.37 7.49
C ALA A 163 -14.34 9.41 6.39
N SER A 164 -15.33 9.52 5.49
CA SER A 164 -15.34 10.51 4.40
C SER A 164 -15.02 11.92 4.90
N GLY A 165 -13.92 12.52 4.41
CA GLY A 165 -13.52 13.89 4.75
C GLY A 165 -12.73 14.05 6.06
N MET A 166 -12.42 12.95 6.76
CA MET A 166 -11.66 12.96 8.01
C MET A 166 -10.37 12.15 7.85
N PHE A 167 -9.37 12.71 7.16
CA PHE A 167 -8.10 12.04 6.86
C PHE A 167 -6.96 12.53 7.78
N GLN A 168 -6.96 11.98 8.99
CA GLN A 168 -6.02 12.33 10.07
C GLN A 168 -5.32 11.06 10.59
N PRO A 169 -4.10 10.74 10.11
CA PRO A 169 -3.45 9.47 10.43
C PRO A 169 -3.14 9.34 11.93
N ASN A 170 -3.51 8.22 12.54
CA ASN A 170 -3.24 7.92 13.96
C ASN A 170 -3.75 8.99 14.97
N GLY A 171 -4.73 9.82 14.59
CA GLY A 171 -5.15 10.94 15.43
C GLY A 171 -4.08 12.03 15.59
N SER A 172 -3.14 12.12 14.64
CA SER A 172 -2.11 13.18 14.59
C SER A 172 -2.70 14.58 14.56
N ASN A 173 -1.98 15.60 15.01
CA ASN A 173 -2.45 16.98 14.85
C ASN A 173 -2.53 17.42 13.38
N SER A 174 -1.73 16.81 12.50
CA SER A 174 -1.79 17.07 11.06
C SER A 174 -3.03 16.42 10.44
N ASN A 175 -3.82 17.21 9.71
CA ASN A 175 -4.92 16.73 8.89
C ASN A 175 -4.64 17.14 7.43
N TYR A 176 -4.70 16.19 6.51
CA TYR A 176 -4.35 16.46 5.09
C TYR A 176 -5.58 16.86 4.27
N ASN A 177 -6.53 17.56 4.90
CA ASN A 177 -7.81 17.89 4.31
C ASN A 177 -7.75 19.19 3.49
N ASN A 178 -6.71 20.03 3.65
CA ASN A 178 -6.59 21.26 2.87
C ASN A 178 -6.23 20.94 1.42
N ASN A 179 -6.98 21.55 0.49
CA ASN A 179 -6.91 21.26 -0.95
C ASN A 179 -6.87 19.75 -1.25
N LEU A 180 -7.66 18.97 -0.52
CA LEU A 180 -7.73 17.53 -0.69
C LEU A 180 -8.21 17.17 -2.11
N ARG A 181 -7.34 16.49 -2.86
CA ARG A 181 -7.60 16.00 -4.20
C ARG A 181 -7.38 14.51 -4.28
N MET A 182 -8.01 13.92 -5.29
CA MET A 182 -7.82 12.53 -5.67
C MET A 182 -7.55 12.44 -7.17
N ILE A 183 -6.70 11.48 -7.54
CA ILE A 183 -6.48 11.03 -8.90
C ILE A 183 -7.17 9.69 -9.03
N ILE A 184 -8.21 9.66 -9.85
CA ILE A 184 -9.06 8.49 -10.13
C ILE A 184 -9.00 8.14 -11.62
N GLY A 185 -9.45 6.95 -12.01
CA GLY A 185 -9.40 6.53 -13.41
C GLY A 185 -8.02 6.04 -13.85
N ILE A 186 -7.16 5.67 -12.91
CA ILE A 186 -5.82 5.11 -13.18
C ILE A 186 -5.97 3.67 -13.69
N ARG A 187 -5.41 3.36 -14.86
CA ARG A 187 -5.54 2.05 -15.54
C ARG A 187 -4.22 1.61 -16.16
#